data_AF-K2D5E1-F1
#
_entry.id   AF-K2D5E1-F1
#
_cell.length_a   1.000
_cell.length_b   1.000
_cell.length_c   1.000
_cell.angle_alpha   90.00
_cell.angle_beta   90.00
_cell.angle_gamma   90.00
#
_symmetry.space_group_name_H-M   'P 1'
#
loop_
_entity.id
_entity.type
_entity.pdbx_description
1 polymer ?
#
loop_
_entity_poly.entity_id
_entity_poly.type
_entity_poly.pdbx_seq_one_letter_code
_entity_poly.pdbx_strand_id
1 'polypeptide(L)'
;MNKSTKRISLLFFLCIIFMGLSSPSAFGQGAQDTFTVSGQVVQQITITPVNAVLNFGKFTAATNATTGSVSVSAADGSISRAGDVAVTLQGGLPTRATFNVGGQNGLAFSIFVDEAAANTTVTDGGGHSMAIIYSTSPANGTVLAAPHLIGIGGTLTVGDATANPAGTYAAAGTNVPVRVDYD
;
A
#
# COMPACT_ATOMS: atom_id res chain seq x y z
N MET A 1 -96.78 -45.84 -3.40
CA MET A 1 -95.36 -45.43 -3.48
C MET A 1 -94.95 -44.71 -2.20
N ASN A 2 -94.07 -45.33 -1.42
CA ASN A 2 -93.78 -45.01 -0.03
C ASN A 2 -93.15 -43.62 0.17
N LYS A 3 -93.75 -42.80 1.05
CA LYS A 3 -93.19 -41.53 1.57
C LYS A 3 -91.81 -41.70 2.23
N SER A 4 -91.44 -42.92 2.62
CA SER A 4 -90.16 -43.25 3.26
C SER A 4 -88.95 -43.08 2.32
N THR A 5 -89.07 -43.50 1.06
CA THR A 5 -87.93 -43.50 0.11
C THR A 5 -87.51 -42.09 -0.32
N LYS A 6 -88.45 -41.13 -0.34
CA LYS A 6 -88.16 -39.72 -0.66
C LYS A 6 -87.36 -39.01 0.44
N ARG A 7 -87.50 -39.42 1.71
CA ARG A 7 -86.78 -38.80 2.84
C ARG A 7 -85.31 -39.23 2.91
N ILE A 8 -85.02 -40.47 2.53
CA ILE A 8 -83.65 -41.01 2.49
C ILE A 8 -82.85 -40.38 1.35
N SER A 9 -83.47 -40.17 0.18
CA SER A 9 -82.80 -39.52 -0.96
C SER A 9 -82.48 -38.04 -0.69
N LEU A 10 -83.33 -37.34 0.07
CA LEU A 10 -83.10 -35.94 0.46
C LEU A 10 -81.96 -35.82 1.49
N LEU A 11 -81.85 -36.78 2.42
CA LEU A 11 -80.78 -36.80 3.42
C LEU A 11 -79.40 -37.04 2.78
N PHE A 12 -79.33 -37.94 1.79
CA PHE A 12 -78.11 -38.19 1.03
C PHE A 12 -77.68 -36.97 0.20
N PHE A 13 -78.64 -36.26 -0.42
CA PHE A 13 -78.33 -35.06 -1.20
C PHE A 13 -77.83 -33.90 -0.32
N LEU A 14 -78.35 -33.78 0.90
CA LEU A 14 -77.95 -32.73 1.84
C LEU A 14 -76.53 -32.95 2.42
N CYS A 15 -76.12 -34.21 2.65
CA CYS A 15 -74.76 -34.52 3.08
C CYS A 15 -73.69 -34.18 2.02
N ILE A 16 -74.00 -34.36 0.74
CA ILE A 16 -73.06 -34.05 -0.36
C ILE A 16 -72.85 -32.54 -0.47
N ILE A 17 -73.87 -31.73 -0.23
CA ILE A 17 -73.78 -30.26 -0.25
C ILE A 17 -72.92 -29.74 0.92
N PHE A 18 -73.01 -30.36 2.11
CA PHE A 18 -72.20 -29.97 3.26
C PHE A 18 -70.72 -30.34 3.12
N MET A 19 -70.40 -31.42 2.42
CA MET A 19 -69.00 -31.82 2.15
C MET A 19 -68.33 -30.99 1.04
N GLY A 20 -69.11 -30.26 0.22
CA GLY A 20 -68.59 -29.42 -0.87
C GLY A 20 -68.22 -27.98 -0.48
N LEU A 21 -68.50 -27.54 0.76
CA LEU A 21 -68.35 -26.14 1.18
C LEU A 21 -67.15 -25.88 2.12
N SER A 22 -66.41 -26.90 2.53
CA SER A 22 -65.15 -26.72 3.26
C SER A 22 -63.99 -26.74 2.28
N SER A 23 -63.76 -25.62 1.56
CA SER A 23 -62.48 -25.39 0.90
C SER A 23 -61.39 -25.48 1.97
N PRO A 24 -60.41 -26.39 1.88
CA PRO A 24 -59.29 -26.36 2.81
C PRO A 24 -58.59 -25.01 2.61
N SER A 25 -58.53 -24.20 3.67
CA SER A 25 -57.65 -23.04 3.72
C SER A 25 -56.24 -23.55 3.49
N ALA A 26 -55.67 -23.24 2.33
CA ALA A 26 -54.28 -23.56 2.03
C ALA A 26 -53.40 -22.80 3.02
N PHE A 27 -52.80 -23.51 3.98
CA PHE A 27 -51.73 -22.96 4.80
C PHE A 27 -50.59 -22.60 3.85
N GLY A 28 -50.30 -21.31 3.68
CA GLY A 28 -49.13 -20.85 2.95
C GLY A 28 -47.88 -21.35 3.68
N GLN A 29 -47.17 -22.31 3.10
CA GLN A 29 -45.90 -22.79 3.62
C GLN A 29 -44.83 -21.76 3.23
N GLY A 30 -44.60 -20.77 4.09
CA GLY A 30 -43.53 -19.79 3.91
C GLY A 30 -42.19 -20.42 4.29
N ALA A 31 -41.32 -20.66 3.30
CA ALA A 31 -39.94 -21.04 3.58
C ALA A 31 -39.19 -19.80 4.11
N GLN A 32 -38.69 -19.87 5.35
CA GLN A 32 -37.69 -18.94 5.85
C GLN A 32 -36.32 -19.58 5.69
N ASP A 33 -35.40 -18.83 5.11
CA ASP A 33 -33.99 -19.17 5.01
C ASP A 33 -33.18 -18.06 5.69
N THR A 34 -32.01 -18.39 6.22
CA THR A 34 -31.15 -17.44 6.91
C THR A 34 -29.98 -17.07 6.01
N PHE A 35 -29.69 -15.77 5.94
CA PHE A 35 -28.46 -15.30 5.32
C PHE A 35 -27.48 -14.91 6.41
N THR A 36 -26.21 -15.24 6.20
CA THR A 36 -25.13 -14.83 7.09
C THR A 36 -24.52 -13.54 6.54
N VAL A 37 -24.45 -12.52 7.39
CA VAL A 37 -23.66 -11.31 7.12
C VAL A 37 -22.41 -11.37 7.97
N SER A 38 -21.25 -11.21 7.35
CA SER A 38 -19.97 -11.09 8.04
C SER A 38 -19.21 -9.87 7.55
N GLY A 39 -18.45 -9.26 8.44
CA GLY A 39 -17.47 -8.22 8.13
C GLY A 39 -16.22 -8.43 8.98
N GLN A 40 -15.06 -8.04 8.47
CA GLN A 40 -13.79 -8.10 9.19
C GLN A 40 -13.19 -6.70 9.27
N VAL A 41 -12.77 -6.31 10.47
CA VAL A 41 -11.94 -5.13 10.69
C VAL A 41 -10.49 -5.60 10.78
N VAL A 42 -9.63 -5.06 9.93
CA VAL A 42 -8.19 -5.36 9.93
C VAL A 42 -7.40 -4.24 10.58
N GLN A 43 -6.26 -4.57 11.19
CA GLN A 43 -5.36 -3.56 11.73
C GLN A 43 -4.68 -2.81 10.58
N GLN A 44 -4.62 -1.48 10.69
CA GLN A 44 -3.98 -0.65 9.67
C GLN A 44 -2.47 -0.92 9.57
N ILE A 45 -1.93 -0.92 8.36
CA ILE A 45 -0.48 -0.89 8.10
C ILE A 45 0.10 0.44 8.57
N THR A 46 1.23 0.38 9.27
CA THR A 46 1.97 1.53 9.79
C THR A 46 3.43 1.47 9.38
N ILE A 47 4.04 2.64 9.16
CA ILE A 47 5.48 2.80 8.97
C ILE A 47 6.08 3.61 10.09
N THR A 48 7.15 3.08 10.69
CA THR A 48 7.90 3.76 11.75
C THR A 48 9.34 3.98 11.30
N PRO A 49 9.87 5.22 11.28
CA PRO A 49 11.25 5.46 10.90
C PRO A 49 12.22 4.80 11.90
N VAL A 50 13.24 4.12 11.36
CA VAL A 50 14.40 3.62 12.12
C VAL A 50 15.60 4.52 11.87
N ASN A 51 15.84 4.87 10.60
CA ASN A 51 16.71 5.96 10.19
C ASN A 51 15.96 6.82 9.17
N ALA A 52 15.59 8.05 9.53
CA ALA A 52 14.83 8.91 8.62
C ALA A 52 15.70 9.63 7.57
N VAL A 53 17.02 9.39 7.54
CA VAL A 53 17.97 10.19 6.74
C VAL A 53 18.62 9.36 5.63
N LEU A 54 18.35 9.77 4.38
CA LEU A 54 19.14 9.41 3.21
C LEU A 54 20.28 10.42 3.06
N ASN A 55 21.53 9.96 3.12
CA ASN A 55 22.72 10.78 3.00
C ASN A 55 23.63 10.18 1.92
N PHE A 56 24.08 11.00 0.98
CA PHE A 56 25.02 10.61 -0.09
C PHE A 56 26.49 10.79 0.31
N GLY A 57 26.74 11.29 1.52
CA GLY A 57 28.06 11.61 2.06
C GLY A 57 28.72 12.78 1.35
N LYS A 58 30.04 12.90 1.52
CA LYS A 58 30.85 13.90 0.82
C LYS A 58 31.48 13.30 -0.42
N PHE A 59 31.48 14.04 -1.52
CA PHE A 59 32.08 13.63 -2.78
C PHE A 59 32.89 14.75 -3.42
N THR A 60 33.79 14.37 -4.33
CA THR A 60 34.62 15.28 -5.11
C THR A 60 34.50 14.89 -6.59
N ALA A 61 34.17 15.85 -7.45
CA ALA A 61 34.25 15.63 -8.89
C ALA A 61 35.70 15.83 -9.37
N ALA A 62 36.13 15.08 -10.38
CA ALA A 62 37.41 15.34 -11.03
C ALA A 62 37.42 16.75 -11.64
N THR A 63 38.61 17.36 -11.76
CA THR A 63 38.77 18.75 -12.23
C THR A 63 38.17 19.00 -13.62
N ASN A 64 38.07 17.96 -14.45
CA ASN A 64 37.48 18.01 -15.80
C ASN A 64 36.22 17.15 -15.94
N ALA A 65 35.59 16.77 -14.82
CA ALA A 65 34.38 15.96 -14.84
C ALA A 65 33.25 16.71 -15.55
N THR A 66 32.60 16.06 -16.52
CA THR A 66 31.42 16.63 -17.18
C THR A 66 30.13 16.21 -16.47
N THR A 67 30.07 14.96 -16.01
CA THR A 67 28.94 14.38 -15.26
C THR A 67 29.40 13.19 -14.42
N GLY A 68 28.66 12.85 -13.36
CA GLY A 68 28.71 11.55 -12.71
C GLY A 68 27.58 11.33 -11.72
N SER A 69 27.67 10.26 -10.94
CA SER A 69 26.62 9.91 -10.00
C SER A 69 27.14 9.23 -8.74
N VAL A 70 26.38 9.39 -7.65
CA VAL A 70 26.58 8.71 -6.38
C VAL A 70 25.29 7.97 -6.02
N SER A 71 25.36 6.66 -5.86
CA SER A 71 24.21 5.83 -5.52
C SER A 71 24.35 5.24 -4.13
N VAL A 72 23.26 5.25 -3.37
CA VAL A 72 23.10 4.54 -2.09
C VAL A 72 22.01 3.49 -2.29
N SER A 73 22.37 2.22 -2.14
CA SER A 73 21.44 1.10 -2.30
C SER A 73 20.36 1.08 -1.23
N ALA A 74 19.11 0.94 -1.65
CA ALA A 74 17.97 0.76 -0.75
C ALA A 74 18.03 -0.58 0.00
N ALA A 75 18.64 -1.62 -0.57
CA ALA A 75 18.64 -2.97 -0.01
C ALA A 75 19.61 -3.10 1.17
N ASP A 76 20.85 -2.66 0.98
CA ASP A 76 21.96 -2.92 1.88
C ASP A 76 22.74 -1.65 2.27
N GLY A 77 22.42 -0.49 1.68
CA GLY A 77 23.11 0.77 1.95
C GLY A 77 24.49 0.84 1.30
N SER A 78 24.84 -0.12 0.43
CA SER A 78 26.08 -0.08 -0.34
C SER A 78 26.14 1.15 -1.24
N ILE A 79 27.36 1.60 -1.51
CA ILE A 79 27.61 2.85 -2.24
C ILE A 79 28.25 2.51 -3.57
N SER A 80 27.68 3.05 -4.65
CA SER A 80 28.24 2.98 -6.00
C SER A 80 28.50 4.37 -6.56
N ARG A 81 29.42 4.45 -7.52
CA ARG A 81 29.84 5.67 -8.20
C ARG A 81 29.97 5.41 -9.69
N ALA A 82 29.64 6.41 -10.49
CA ALA A 82 29.85 6.37 -11.94
C ALA A 82 30.29 7.73 -12.48
N GLY A 83 30.94 7.71 -13.64
CA GLY A 83 31.53 8.90 -14.26
C GLY A 83 32.82 9.37 -13.58
N ASP A 84 33.18 10.63 -13.82
CA ASP A 84 34.41 11.25 -13.29
C ASP A 84 34.21 11.77 -11.85
N VAL A 85 33.43 11.07 -11.04
CA VAL A 85 33.12 11.43 -9.66
C VAL A 85 33.85 10.50 -8.71
N ALA A 86 34.75 11.07 -7.93
CA ALA A 86 35.43 10.38 -6.83
C ALA A 86 34.79 10.79 -5.50
N VAL A 87 33.96 9.93 -4.90
CA VAL A 87 33.59 10.19 -3.48
C VAL A 87 34.78 9.96 -2.57
N THR A 88 35.36 11.03 -2.05
CA THR A 88 36.28 10.96 -0.94
C THR A 88 35.44 10.95 0.33
N LEU A 89 35.47 9.86 1.09
CA LEU A 89 34.80 9.76 2.39
C LEU A 89 35.50 10.68 3.41
N GLN A 90 35.43 12.00 3.25
CA GLN A 90 35.93 12.96 4.23
C GLN A 90 34.91 13.15 5.36
N GLY A 91 34.56 12.05 6.04
CA GLY A 91 33.55 12.01 7.11
C GLY A 91 32.10 12.17 6.62
N GLY A 92 31.14 11.72 7.43
CA GLY A 92 29.73 11.66 7.04
C GLY A 92 29.46 10.50 6.08
N LEU A 93 29.42 9.28 6.61
CA LEU A 93 29.17 8.07 5.83
C LEU A 93 27.83 8.17 5.09
N PRO A 94 27.76 7.79 3.80
CA PRO A 94 26.48 7.66 3.14
C PRO A 94 25.61 6.64 3.87
N THR A 95 24.32 6.95 4.00
CA THR A 95 23.35 6.13 4.73
C THR A 95 22.04 6.08 3.96
N ARG A 96 21.41 4.91 3.90
CA ARG A 96 20.03 4.79 3.43
C ARG A 96 19.06 5.18 4.54
N ALA A 97 17.89 5.72 4.18
CA ALA A 97 16.79 5.81 5.13
C ALA A 97 16.16 4.43 5.32
N THR A 98 15.64 4.13 6.51
CA THR A 98 15.01 2.86 6.83
C THR A 98 13.77 3.03 7.69
N PHE A 99 12.79 2.15 7.46
CA PHE A 99 11.49 2.16 8.11
C PHE A 99 11.09 0.73 8.49
N ASN A 100 10.48 0.57 9.65
CA ASN A 100 9.80 -0.67 10.03
C ASN A 100 8.35 -0.60 9.58
N VAL A 101 7.87 -1.66 8.93
CA VAL A 101 6.45 -1.88 8.66
C VAL A 101 5.84 -2.77 9.73
N GLY A 102 4.69 -2.33 10.24
CA GLY A 102 3.82 -3.08 11.13
C GLY A 102 2.38 -3.07 10.66
N GLY A 103 1.52 -3.85 11.31
CA GLY A 103 0.10 -3.99 10.96
C GLY A 103 -0.40 -5.41 11.23
N GLN A 104 -1.53 -5.78 10.64
CA GLN A 104 -2.02 -7.15 10.73
C GLN A 104 -1.13 -8.12 9.94
N ASN A 105 -0.68 -9.18 10.61
CA ASN A 105 0.15 -10.23 10.01
C ASN A 105 -0.55 -10.84 8.78
N GLY A 106 0.21 -11.02 7.70
CA GLY A 106 -0.27 -11.61 6.45
C GLY A 106 -0.91 -10.63 5.46
N LEU A 107 -1.04 -9.33 5.79
CA LEU A 107 -1.45 -8.33 4.80
C LEU A 107 -0.29 -8.02 3.84
N ALA A 108 -0.57 -8.05 2.54
CA ALA A 108 0.35 -7.62 1.50
C ALA A 108 0.38 -6.10 1.40
N PHE A 109 1.52 -5.55 0.99
CA PHE A 109 1.72 -4.12 0.88
C PHE A 109 2.76 -3.76 -0.18
N SER A 110 2.63 -2.55 -0.70
CA SER A 110 3.58 -1.90 -1.59
C SER A 110 4.06 -0.57 -1.03
N ILE A 111 5.33 -0.22 -1.23
CA ILE A 111 5.99 0.99 -0.70
C ILE A 111 6.63 1.80 -1.81
N PHE A 112 6.29 3.08 -1.79
CA PHE A 112 6.77 4.05 -2.76
C PHE A 112 7.25 5.31 -2.06
N VAL A 113 8.31 5.91 -2.61
CA VAL A 113 8.55 7.34 -2.39
C VAL A 113 7.51 8.07 -3.22
N ASP A 114 6.74 8.97 -2.59
CA ASP A 114 5.67 9.69 -3.26
C ASP A 114 6.20 10.37 -4.54
N GLU A 115 5.48 10.28 -5.65
CA GLU A 115 5.91 10.82 -6.95
C GLU A 115 6.14 12.34 -6.89
N ALA A 116 5.36 13.05 -6.08
CA ALA A 116 5.55 14.48 -5.84
C ALA A 116 6.92 14.78 -5.17
N ALA A 117 7.45 13.82 -4.42
CA ALA A 117 8.76 13.88 -3.77
C ALA A 117 9.86 13.15 -4.56
N ALA A 118 9.50 12.30 -5.53
CA ALA A 118 10.45 11.62 -6.41
C ALA A 118 11.23 12.60 -7.31
N ASN A 119 10.74 13.83 -7.47
CA ASN A 119 11.44 14.92 -8.15
C ASN A 119 12.18 15.86 -7.18
N THR A 120 12.48 15.41 -5.96
CA THR A 120 13.25 16.21 -5.00
C THR A 120 14.66 16.40 -5.51
N THR A 121 15.07 17.66 -5.58
CA THR A 121 16.47 18.04 -5.78
C THR A 121 17.09 18.43 -4.46
N VAL A 122 18.37 18.15 -4.27
CA VAL A 122 19.17 18.89 -3.29
C VAL A 122 19.68 20.19 -3.93
N THR A 123 19.69 21.27 -3.17
CA THR A 123 20.15 22.59 -3.61
C THR A 123 21.14 23.17 -2.61
N ASP A 124 22.04 24.00 -3.10
CA ASP A 124 22.96 24.81 -2.29
C ASP A 124 22.36 26.15 -1.84
N GLY A 125 21.13 26.46 -2.27
CA GLY A 125 20.48 27.76 -2.04
C GLY A 125 21.00 28.90 -2.94
N GLY A 126 22.03 28.64 -3.75
CA GLY A 126 22.63 29.56 -4.71
C GLY A 126 22.12 29.40 -6.14
N GLY A 127 21.10 28.57 -6.35
CA GLY A 127 20.53 28.28 -7.68
C GLY A 127 21.11 27.02 -8.34
N HIS A 128 22.01 26.31 -7.67
CA HIS A 128 22.52 25.01 -8.14
C HIS A 128 21.70 23.88 -7.52
N SER A 129 21.48 22.83 -8.30
CA SER A 129 20.71 21.68 -7.84
C SER A 129 21.23 20.36 -8.41
N MET A 130 20.96 19.28 -7.69
CA MET A 130 21.23 17.91 -8.11
C MET A 130 19.96 17.09 -7.95
N ALA A 131 19.61 16.34 -8.99
CA ALA A 131 18.45 15.46 -8.97
C ALA A 131 18.74 14.15 -8.22
N ILE A 132 17.75 13.66 -7.48
CA ILE A 132 17.78 12.34 -6.86
C ILE A 132 16.76 11.45 -7.56
N ILE A 133 17.20 10.27 -7.99
CA ILE A 133 16.31 9.18 -8.39
C ILE A 133 16.21 8.21 -7.22
N TYR A 134 15.07 8.16 -6.55
CA TYR A 134 14.88 7.30 -5.37
C TYR A 134 14.71 5.82 -5.75
N SER A 135 15.01 4.96 -4.79
CA SER A 135 14.75 3.52 -4.87
C SER A 135 14.25 3.00 -3.53
N THR A 136 13.42 1.95 -3.56
CA THR A 136 12.88 1.29 -2.36
C THR A 136 13.25 -0.18 -2.36
N SER A 137 13.50 -0.76 -1.19
CA SER A 137 13.80 -2.19 -1.07
C SER A 137 13.42 -2.76 0.30
N PRO A 138 12.66 -3.86 0.36
CA PRO A 138 11.86 -4.36 -0.75
C PRO A 138 10.76 -3.34 -1.13
N ALA A 139 10.38 -3.29 -2.40
CA ALA A 139 9.28 -2.43 -2.85
C ALA A 139 7.92 -2.99 -2.43
N ASN A 140 7.80 -4.32 -2.33
CA ASN A 140 6.59 -5.01 -1.93
C ASN A 140 6.91 -6.02 -0.83
N GLY A 141 5.95 -6.30 0.03
CA GLY A 141 6.12 -7.27 1.10
C GLY A 141 4.82 -7.74 1.71
N THR A 142 4.94 -8.55 2.75
CA THR A 142 3.83 -8.96 3.60
C THR A 142 4.16 -8.56 5.02
N VAL A 143 3.21 -8.00 5.76
CA VAL A 143 3.40 -7.71 7.17
C VAL A 143 3.70 -9.01 7.90
N LEU A 144 4.86 -9.07 8.57
CA LEU A 144 5.31 -10.22 9.33
C LEU A 144 5.11 -9.98 10.82
N ALA A 145 5.11 -11.07 11.61
CA ALA A 145 5.11 -10.99 13.07
C ALA A 145 6.38 -10.32 13.66
N ALA A 146 7.46 -10.24 12.85
CA ALA A 146 8.69 -9.53 13.17
C ALA A 146 8.76 -8.22 12.36
N PRO A 147 9.44 -7.17 12.87
CA PRO A 147 9.55 -5.91 12.15
C PRO A 147 10.16 -6.13 10.76
N HIS A 148 9.41 -5.75 9.73
CA HIS A 148 9.85 -5.83 8.36
C HIS A 148 10.55 -4.51 8.00
N LEU A 149 11.87 -4.56 7.81
CA LEU A 149 12.67 -3.38 7.52
C LEU A 149 12.66 -3.10 6.02
N ILE A 150 12.25 -1.89 5.64
CA ILE A 150 12.40 -1.36 4.28
C ILE A 150 13.47 -0.28 4.28
N GLY A 151 14.27 -0.25 3.23
CA GLY A 151 15.20 0.83 2.96
C GLY A 151 14.74 1.72 1.80
N ILE A 152 15.05 3.00 1.90
CA ILE A 152 14.96 3.99 0.84
C ILE A 152 16.38 4.44 0.52
N GLY A 153 16.78 4.19 -0.72
CA GLY A 153 18.04 4.61 -1.30
C GLY A 153 17.80 5.62 -2.42
N GLY A 154 18.84 5.87 -3.20
CA GLY A 154 18.71 6.70 -4.39
C GLY A 154 20.01 6.88 -5.14
N THR A 155 19.91 7.52 -6.30
CA THR A 155 21.05 7.94 -7.13
C THR A 155 21.00 9.45 -7.29
N LEU A 156 22.05 10.10 -6.79
CA LEU A 156 22.28 11.53 -6.95
C LEU A 156 23.07 11.75 -8.24
N THR A 157 22.57 12.60 -9.13
CA THR A 157 23.28 13.01 -10.35
C THR A 157 24.06 14.28 -10.08
N VAL A 158 25.34 14.27 -10.40
CA VAL A 158 26.30 15.36 -10.16
C VAL A 158 26.82 15.86 -11.50
N GLY A 159 26.63 17.13 -11.80
CA GLY A 159 27.18 17.83 -12.96
C GLY A 159 28.63 18.25 -12.75
N ASP A 160 29.14 19.03 -13.70
CA ASP A 160 30.49 19.62 -13.62
C ASP A 160 30.61 20.68 -12.50
N ALA A 161 31.82 21.21 -12.31
CA ALA A 161 32.10 22.21 -11.27
C ALA A 161 31.37 23.55 -11.45
N THR A 162 30.82 23.83 -12.64
CA THR A 162 30.01 25.03 -12.91
C THR A 162 28.55 24.79 -12.56
N ALA A 163 28.00 23.64 -12.95
CA ALA A 163 26.64 23.23 -12.63
C ALA A 163 26.49 22.92 -11.14
N ASN A 164 27.50 22.31 -10.54
CA ASN A 164 27.53 21.91 -9.14
C ASN A 164 28.87 22.29 -8.47
N PRO A 165 29.06 23.58 -8.15
CA PRO A 165 30.24 24.03 -7.42
C PRO A 165 30.31 23.40 -6.03
N ALA A 166 31.51 23.42 -5.43
CA ALA A 166 31.74 22.93 -4.08
C ALA A 166 30.85 23.66 -3.06
N GLY A 167 30.07 22.90 -2.30
CA GLY A 167 29.12 23.45 -1.34
C GLY A 167 28.34 22.37 -0.62
N THR A 168 27.48 22.78 0.30
CA THR A 168 26.53 21.88 0.97
C THR A 168 25.23 21.90 0.20
N TYR A 169 24.81 20.73 -0.27
CA TYR A 169 23.52 20.55 -0.92
C TYR A 169 22.57 19.84 0.04
N ALA A 170 21.39 20.39 0.24
CA ALA A 170 20.34 19.81 1.08
C ALA A 170 19.00 19.82 0.35
N ALA A 171 18.11 18.89 0.70
CA ALA A 171 16.75 18.92 0.18
C ALA A 171 16.08 20.25 0.58
N ALA A 172 15.51 20.95 -0.39
CA ALA A 172 14.80 22.19 -0.14
C ALA A 172 13.54 21.91 0.70
N GLY A 173 13.63 22.11 2.01
CA GLY A 173 12.49 22.32 2.91
C GLY A 173 11.41 21.24 3.00
N THR A 174 11.61 20.03 2.46
CA THR A 174 10.54 19.03 2.37
C THR A 174 11.02 17.69 2.90
N ASN A 175 10.35 17.21 3.95
CA ASN A 175 10.38 15.78 4.27
C ASN A 175 9.91 15.03 3.03
N VAL A 176 10.67 14.05 2.56
CA VAL A 176 10.29 13.22 1.41
C VAL A 176 9.25 12.20 1.90
N PRO A 177 7.93 12.35 1.60
CA PRO A 177 6.92 11.40 2.03
C PRO A 177 7.17 10.01 1.45
N VAL A 178 7.01 9.01 2.33
CA VAL A 178 6.95 7.59 1.96
C VAL A 178 5.51 7.15 2.14
N ARG A 179 4.96 6.50 1.12
CA ARG A 179 3.60 5.96 1.10
C ARG A 179 3.64 4.44 1.16
N VAL A 180 2.69 3.87 1.89
CA VAL A 180 2.43 2.42 1.89
C VAL A 180 0.99 2.19 1.51
N ASP A 181 0.79 1.30 0.54
CA ASP A 181 -0.51 0.89 0.04
C ASP A 181 -0.78 -0.57 0.39
N TYR A 182 -2.06 -0.90 0.58
CA TYR A 182 -2.52 -2.28 0.63
C TYR A 182 -2.59 -2.81 -0.79
N ASP A 183 -2.19 -4.07 -0.96
CA ASP A 183 -2.45 -4.82 -2.18
C ASP A 183 -3.79 -5.59 -2.10
#